data_AF-A0A8D8DBZ4-F1
#
_entry.id   AF-A0A8D8DBZ4-F1
#
_cell.length_a   1.000
_cell.length_b   1.000
_cell.length_c   1.000
_cell.angle_alpha   90.00
_cell.angle_beta   90.00
_cell.angle_gamma   90.00
#
_symmetry.space_group_name_H-M   'P 1'
#
loop_
_entity.id
_entity.type
_entity.pdbx_description
1 polymer ?
#
loop_
_entity_poly.entity_id
_entity_poly.type
_entity_poly.pdbx_seq_one_letter_code
_entity_poly.pdbx_strand_id
1 'polypeptide(L)'
;LGRRGGDRAIEVPVGIRVLEEGGELVAELDEDGKSCLAAGGGSGGCSGNSFLGKPGQTRMVTLDLKLIADVGLVGFPNAGKSTLVKALSNATPKIASYPFTTIRPQIGTIEYDDYRQVTIADLPGLIEGAHANFGMGHKFLKHVERTRLLLIIV
;
A
#
# COMPACT_ATOMS: atom_id res chain seq x y z
N LEU A 1 -32.79 -10.44 -27.14
CA LEU A 1 -31.80 -10.78 -26.08
C LEU A 1 -30.70 -9.71 -26.11
N GLY A 2 -30.52 -8.96 -25.03
CA GLY A 2 -29.55 -7.87 -24.96
C GLY A 2 -28.11 -8.37 -24.84
N ARG A 3 -27.13 -7.55 -25.23
CA ARG A 3 -25.72 -7.86 -25.01
C ARG A 3 -25.36 -7.63 -23.54
N ARG A 4 -24.47 -8.47 -23.00
CA ARG A 4 -23.92 -8.29 -21.65
C ARG A 4 -23.16 -6.95 -21.60
N GLY A 5 -23.35 -6.18 -20.53
CA GLY A 5 -22.56 -4.99 -20.27
C GLY A 5 -21.08 -5.36 -20.11
N GLY A 6 -20.18 -4.48 -20.55
CA GLY A 6 -18.75 -4.67 -20.34
C GLY A 6 -18.36 -4.45 -18.88
N ASP A 7 -17.35 -5.20 -18.42
CA ASP A 7 -16.77 -4.99 -17.11
C ASP A 7 -15.90 -3.70 -17.12
N ARG A 8 -15.85 -3.00 -15.98
CA ARG A 8 -15.00 -1.83 -15.77
C ARG A 8 -13.94 -2.18 -14.74
N ALA A 9 -12.67 -2.12 -15.14
CA ALA A 9 -11.56 -2.27 -14.22
C ALA A 9 -11.14 -0.90 -13.68
N ILE A 10 -10.80 -0.85 -12.39
CA ILE A 10 -10.14 0.29 -11.75
C ILE A 10 -8.71 -0.16 -11.45
N GLU A 11 -7.74 0.50 -12.08
CA GLU A 11 -6.33 0.23 -11.81
C GLU A 11 -5.94 0.85 -10.47
N VAL A 12 -5.30 0.05 -9.63
CA VAL A 12 -4.88 0.45 -8.30
C VAL A 12 -3.43 0.01 -8.07
N PRO A 13 -2.64 0.74 -7.28
CA PRO A 13 -1.27 0.32 -6.97
C PRO A 13 -1.27 -0.96 -6.14
N VAL A 14 -0.20 -1.73 -6.27
CA VAL A 14 -0.03 -2.96 -5.48
C VAL A 14 0.23 -2.62 -4.00
N GLY A 15 -0.25 -3.50 -3.12
CA GLY A 15 -0.26 -3.35 -1.66
C GLY A 15 -1.56 -2.76 -1.10
N ILE A 16 -2.67 -2.85 -1.84
CA ILE A 16 -3.98 -2.34 -1.40
C ILE A 16 -4.81 -3.44 -0.73
N ARG A 17 -5.42 -3.08 0.39
CA ARG A 17 -6.48 -3.83 1.07
C ARG A 17 -7.81 -3.23 0.68
N VAL A 18 -8.71 -4.06 0.17
CA VAL A 18 -10.07 -3.68 -0.17
C VAL A 18 -10.95 -4.04 1.04
N LEU A 19 -11.51 -3.03 1.68
CA LEU A 19 -12.33 -3.14 2.88
C LEU A 19 -13.79 -2.78 2.57
N GLU A 20 -14.75 -3.46 3.18
CA GLU A 20 -16.17 -3.05 3.17
C GLU A 20 -16.42 -1.89 4.14
N GLU A 21 -17.61 -1.28 4.10
CA GLU A 21 -18.04 -0.24 5.06
C GLU A 21 -17.91 -0.70 6.53
N GLY A 22 -18.01 -2.00 6.80
CA GLY A 22 -17.83 -2.57 8.15
C GLY A 22 -16.38 -2.83 8.58
N GLY A 23 -15.40 -2.51 7.73
CA GLY A 23 -13.98 -2.86 7.96
C GLY A 23 -13.64 -4.33 7.67
N GLU A 24 -14.59 -5.09 7.12
CA GLU A 24 -14.34 -6.48 6.70
C GLU A 24 -13.42 -6.50 5.47
N LEU A 25 -12.40 -7.35 5.54
CA LEU A 25 -11.42 -7.51 4.47
C LEU A 25 -12.01 -8.34 3.33
N VAL A 26 -12.15 -7.71 2.16
CA VAL A 26 -12.66 -8.36 0.95
C VAL A 26 -11.53 -9.05 0.19
N ALA A 27 -10.42 -8.33 -0.01
CA ALA A 27 -9.28 -8.81 -0.77
C ALA A 27 -8.01 -8.02 -0.46
N GLU A 28 -6.86 -8.65 -0.65
CA GLU A 28 -5.55 -8.01 -0.63
C GLU A 28 -4.88 -8.13 -2.00
N LEU A 29 -4.58 -6.98 -2.60
CA LEU A 29 -3.97 -6.82 -3.91
C LEU A 29 -2.47 -6.62 -3.73
N ASP A 30 -1.77 -7.67 -3.32
CA ASP A 30 -0.33 -7.65 -2.97
C ASP A 30 0.61 -8.09 -4.11
N GLU A 31 0.06 -8.58 -5.22
CA GLU A 31 0.81 -9.05 -6.38
C GLU A 31 0.39 -8.28 -7.64
N ASP A 32 1.35 -8.07 -8.54
CA ASP A 32 1.08 -7.44 -9.83
C ASP A 32 0.14 -8.31 -10.69
N GLY A 33 -0.87 -7.69 -11.30
CA GLY A 33 -1.91 -8.39 -12.06
C GLY A 33 -2.99 -9.10 -11.22
N LYS A 34 -2.88 -9.10 -9.88
CA LYS A 34 -3.95 -9.61 -9.01
C LYS A 34 -5.17 -8.69 -9.10
N SER A 35 -6.34 -9.27 -9.30
CA SER A 35 -7.61 -8.54 -9.41
C SER A 35 -8.66 -9.14 -8.48
N CYS A 36 -9.61 -8.32 -8.03
CA CYS A 36 -10.75 -8.75 -7.22
C CYS A 36 -12.04 -8.12 -7.74
N LEU A 37 -13.16 -8.85 -7.61
CA LEU A 37 -14.47 -8.33 -7.96
C LEU A 37 -14.98 -7.43 -6.82
N ALA A 38 -14.94 -6.11 -7.03
CA ALA A 38 -15.42 -5.14 -6.04
C ALA A 38 -16.96 -5.02 -6.01
N ALA A 39 -17.61 -5.14 -7.17
CA ALA A 39 -19.06 -5.09 -7.31
C ALA A 39 -19.52 -5.99 -8.47
N GLY A 40 -20.45 -6.90 -8.19
CA GLY A 40 -21.01 -7.80 -9.20
C GLY A 40 -22.04 -7.11 -10.10
N GLY A 41 -21.97 -7.38 -11.41
CA GLY A 41 -23.01 -6.97 -12.36
C GLY A 41 -24.35 -7.65 -12.10
N GLY A 42 -25.45 -7.00 -12.48
CA GLY A 42 -26.80 -7.52 -12.33
C GLY A 42 -27.14 -8.59 -13.37
N SER A 43 -28.06 -9.51 -13.04
CA SER A 43 -28.52 -10.51 -14.00
C SER A 43 -29.42 -9.89 -15.06
N GLY A 44 -29.16 -10.17 -16.35
CA GLY A 44 -30.01 -9.71 -17.45
C GLY A 44 -31.41 -10.35 -17.44
N GLY A 45 -32.35 -9.71 -18.14
CA GLY A 45 -33.67 -10.28 -18.39
C GLY A 45 -33.59 -11.48 -19.33
N CYS A 46 -34.17 -12.61 -18.95
CA CYS A 46 -34.30 -13.83 -19.73
C CYS A 46 -35.75 -14.36 -19.69
N SER A 47 -36.07 -15.35 -20.54
CA SER A 47 -37.40 -15.97 -20.57
C SER A 47 -37.83 -16.53 -19.21
N GLY A 48 -36.88 -16.95 -18.37
CA GLY A 48 -37.12 -17.45 -17.01
C GLY A 48 -37.43 -16.38 -15.95
N ASN A 49 -37.21 -15.09 -16.22
CA ASN A 49 -37.52 -13.98 -15.29
C ASN A 49 -38.48 -12.94 -15.89
N SER A 50 -39.30 -13.33 -16.86
CA SER A 50 -40.21 -12.42 -17.58
C SER A 50 -39.50 -11.22 -18.23
N PHE A 51 -38.24 -11.41 -18.67
CA PHE A 51 -37.38 -10.36 -19.22
C PHE A 51 -37.06 -9.21 -18.25
N LEU A 52 -37.28 -9.40 -16.95
CA LEU A 52 -36.95 -8.44 -15.90
C LEU A 52 -35.54 -8.70 -15.38
N GLY A 53 -34.60 -7.83 -15.74
CA GLY A 53 -33.24 -7.85 -15.17
C GLY A 53 -33.22 -7.45 -13.69
N LYS A 54 -32.17 -7.86 -12.98
CA LYS A 54 -31.87 -7.38 -11.63
C LYS A 54 -30.80 -6.28 -11.69
N PRO A 55 -30.88 -5.26 -10.83
CA PRO A 55 -29.82 -4.25 -10.75
C PRO A 55 -28.49 -4.90 -10.32
N GLY A 56 -27.39 -4.29 -10.74
CA GLY A 56 -26.06 -4.67 -10.25
C GLY A 56 -25.88 -4.31 -8.78
N GLN A 57 -24.88 -4.93 -8.16
CA GLN A 57 -24.51 -4.61 -6.79
C GLN A 57 -23.95 -3.19 -6.74
N THR A 58 -24.44 -2.41 -5.78
CA THR A 58 -23.83 -1.13 -5.40
C THR A 58 -23.14 -1.36 -4.07
N ARG A 59 -21.85 -1.08 -4.00
CA ARG A 59 -21.04 -1.31 -2.81
C ARG A 59 -20.08 -0.15 -2.61
N MET A 60 -20.01 0.35 -1.39
CA MET A 60 -18.94 1.25 -0.98
C MET A 60 -17.78 0.41 -0.47
N VAL A 61 -16.61 0.61 -1.05
CA VAL A 61 -15.38 -0.08 -0.66
C VAL A 61 -14.33 0.97 -0.33
N THR A 62 -13.60 0.74 0.76
CA THR A 62 -12.45 1.55 1.14
C THR A 62 -11.20 0.86 0.63
N LEU A 63 -10.37 1.59 -0.12
CA LEU A 63 -9.08 1.11 -0.60
C LEU A 63 -8.01 1.63 0.35
N ASP A 64 -7.52 0.75 1.22
CA ASP A 64 -6.49 1.08 2.20
C ASP A 64 -5.12 0.60 1.71
N LEU A 65 -4.19 1.53 1.54
CA LEU A 65 -2.85 1.22 1.03
C LEU A 65 -1.97 0.82 2.21
N LYS A 66 -1.38 -0.39 2.19
CA LYS A 66 -0.43 -0.83 3.21
C LYS A 66 0.76 0.13 3.26
N LEU A 67 0.89 0.87 4.37
CA LEU A 67 2.03 1.72 4.65
C LEU A 67 3.27 0.87 4.92
N ILE A 68 4.44 1.39 4.54
CA ILE A 68 5.73 0.71 4.75
C ILE A 68 6.18 0.92 6.20
N ALA A 69 5.99 2.13 6.73
CA ALA A 69 6.22 2.48 8.12
C ALA A 69 5.44 3.75 8.49
N ASP A 70 5.21 3.98 9.77
CA ASP A 70 4.60 5.22 10.25
C ASP A 70 5.51 6.43 9.99
N VAL A 71 6.82 6.26 10.19
CA VAL A 71 7.84 7.29 10.01
C VAL A 71 8.91 6.85 9.02
N GLY A 72 9.19 7.68 8.00
CA GLY A 72 10.31 7.52 7.09
C GLY A 72 11.48 8.43 7.45
N LEU A 73 12.67 7.87 7.70
CA LEU A 73 13.88 8.66 7.94
C LEU A 73 14.54 9.08 6.62
N VAL A 74 14.83 10.36 6.50
CA VAL A 74 15.44 10.99 5.33
C VAL A 74 16.66 11.79 5.79
N GLY A 75 17.80 11.69 5.13
CA GLY A 75 19.02 12.37 5.58
C GLY A 75 20.26 11.91 4.80
N PHE A 76 21.36 12.66 4.90
CA PHE A 76 22.56 12.38 4.09
C PHE A 76 23.11 10.96 4.35
N PRO A 77 23.86 10.39 3.39
CA PRO A 77 24.68 9.22 3.69
C PRO A 77 25.53 9.49 4.94
N ASN A 78 25.55 8.54 5.87
CA ASN A 78 26.23 8.67 7.17
C ASN A 78 25.66 9.70 8.16
N ALA A 79 24.45 10.25 7.95
CA ALA A 79 23.74 11.07 8.95
C ALA A 79 23.33 10.29 10.22
N GLY A 80 23.79 9.05 10.39
CA GLY A 80 23.46 8.21 11.54
C GLY A 80 22.06 7.60 11.50
N LYS A 81 21.36 7.62 10.36
CA LYS A 81 19.97 7.14 10.23
C LYS A 81 19.78 5.71 10.73
N SER A 82 20.59 4.77 10.24
CA SER A 82 20.51 3.37 10.66
C SER A 82 20.92 3.17 12.14
N THR A 83 21.80 4.05 12.67
CA THR A 83 22.13 4.09 14.10
C THR A 83 20.95 4.58 14.93
N LEU A 84 20.22 5.59 14.46
CA LEU A 84 19.02 6.11 15.12
C LEU A 84 17.89 5.07 15.13
N VAL A 85 17.66 4.36 14.03
CA VAL A 85 16.68 3.25 13.99
C VAL A 85 17.06 2.19 15.02
N LYS A 86 18.33 1.79 15.09
CA LYS A 86 18.81 0.81 16.08
C LYS A 86 18.67 1.30 17.52
N ALA A 87 18.90 2.58 17.77
CA ALA A 87 18.83 3.16 19.11
C ALA A 87 17.39 3.34 19.60
N LEU A 88 16.46 3.69 18.70
CA LEU A 88 15.05 3.90 19.04
C LEU A 88 14.23 2.61 19.03
N SER A 89 14.63 1.62 18.23
CA SER A 89 13.92 0.35 18.14
C SER A 89 14.26 -0.54 19.33
N ASN A 90 13.27 -0.83 20.17
CA ASN A 90 13.39 -1.82 21.25
C ASN A 90 13.59 -3.26 20.72
N ALA A 91 13.33 -3.48 19.42
CA ALA A 91 13.58 -4.73 18.72
C ALA A 91 14.76 -4.61 17.75
N THR A 92 15.41 -5.74 17.42
CA THR A 92 16.39 -5.78 16.33
C THR A 92 15.72 -5.35 15.01
N PRO A 93 16.28 -4.34 14.29
CA PRO A 93 15.68 -3.87 13.05
C PRO A 93 15.53 -5.01 12.06
N LYS A 94 14.31 -5.18 11.53
CA LYS A 94 14.00 -6.22 10.56
C LYS A 94 14.18 -5.67 9.16
N ILE A 95 14.84 -6.45 8.31
CA ILE A 95 14.92 -6.15 6.89
C ILE A 95 13.60 -6.59 6.26
N ALA A 96 12.80 -5.63 5.81
CA ALA A 96 11.50 -5.93 5.21
C ALA A 96 11.63 -6.09 3.69
N SER A 97 11.16 -7.22 3.17
CA SER A 97 11.07 -7.49 1.73
C SER A 97 9.66 -7.13 1.24
N TYR A 98 9.47 -5.87 0.88
CA TYR A 98 8.25 -5.47 0.18
C TYR A 98 8.38 -5.79 -1.31
N PRO A 99 7.31 -6.23 -2.00
CA PRO A 99 7.42 -6.81 -3.34
C PRO A 99 7.89 -5.84 -4.44
N PHE A 100 8.10 -4.56 -4.13
CA PHE A 100 8.37 -3.49 -5.09
C PHE A 100 9.53 -2.56 -4.71
N THR A 101 10.22 -2.84 -3.60
CA THR A 101 11.39 -2.08 -3.18
C THR A 101 12.65 -2.75 -3.72
N THR A 102 13.38 -2.09 -4.63
CA THR A 102 14.70 -2.56 -5.10
C THR A 102 15.74 -2.51 -3.98
N ILE A 103 15.59 -1.56 -3.05
CA ILE A 103 16.41 -1.46 -1.84
C ILE A 103 15.54 -1.83 -0.65
N ARG A 104 15.94 -2.85 0.11
CA ARG A 104 15.18 -3.32 1.28
C ARG A 104 15.31 -2.31 2.42
N PRO A 105 14.20 -1.67 2.87
CA PRO A 105 14.27 -0.76 4.00
C PRO A 105 14.56 -1.52 5.29
N GLN A 106 15.30 -0.88 6.20
CA GLN A 106 15.42 -1.36 7.58
C GLN A 106 14.26 -0.78 8.38
N ILE A 107 13.44 -1.65 8.97
CA ILE A 107 12.31 -1.25 9.79
C ILE A 107 12.63 -1.54 11.26
N GLY A 108 12.56 -0.49 12.08
CA GLY A 108 12.54 -0.58 13.53
C GLY A 108 11.12 -0.40 14.06
N THR A 109 10.84 -0.99 15.22
CA THR A 109 9.57 -0.81 15.94
C THR A 109 9.88 -0.21 17.30
N ILE A 110 9.28 0.93 17.58
CA ILE A 110 9.27 1.55 18.91
C ILE A 110 8.02 1.08 19.63
N GLU A 111 8.19 0.52 20.82
CA GLU A 111 7.08 0.19 21.71
C GLU A 111 7.06 1.21 22.85
N TYR A 112 5.91 1.84 23.05
CA TYR A 112 5.66 2.76 24.16
C TYR A 112 5.08 2.01 25.37
N ASP A 113 5.21 2.60 26.56
CA ASP A 113 4.69 2.02 27.82
C ASP A 113 3.18 1.79 27.82
N ASP A 114 2.44 2.48 26.96
CA ASP A 114 1.00 2.30 26.74
C ASP A 114 0.66 1.29 25.63
N TYR A 115 1.61 0.41 25.30
CA TYR A 115 1.52 -0.63 24.26
C TYR A 115 1.31 -0.12 22.84
N ARG A 116 1.40 1.19 22.59
CA ARG A 116 1.42 1.71 21.22
C ARG A 116 2.71 1.28 20.55
N GLN A 117 2.60 0.85 19.31
CA GLN A 117 3.74 0.53 18.46
C GLN A 117 3.83 1.56 17.33
N VAL A 118 5.02 2.11 17.11
CA VAL A 118 5.30 3.00 15.98
C VAL A 118 6.43 2.39 15.17
N THR A 119 6.20 2.26 13.87
CA THR A 119 7.20 1.73 12.93
C THR A 119 8.00 2.84 12.28
N ILE A 120 9.32 2.67 12.23
CA ILE A 120 10.25 3.60 11.59
C ILE A 120 11.01 2.86 10.51
N ALA A 121 10.98 3.38 9.27
CA ALA A 121 11.78 2.87 8.17
C ALA A 121 12.94 3.82 7.85
N ASP A 122 14.15 3.27 7.74
CA ASP A 122 15.24 3.93 7.02
C ASP A 122 14.96 3.84 5.52
N LEU A 123 14.82 4.99 4.86
CA LEU A 123 14.51 5.09 3.43
C LEU A 123 15.82 5.38 2.66
N PRO A 124 16.51 4.34 2.16
CA PRO A 124 17.72 4.51 1.36
C PRO A 124 17.38 5.07 -0.03
N GLY A 125 17.77 6.31 -0.32
CA GLY A 125 17.71 6.84 -1.70
C GLY A 125 17.03 8.18 -1.91
N LEU A 126 16.57 8.89 -0.87
CA LEU A 126 16.03 10.25 -1.06
C LEU A 126 17.09 11.34 -1.30
N ILE A 127 18.38 11.05 -1.11
CA ILE A 127 19.43 12.09 -1.11
C ILE A 127 20.43 11.95 -2.26
N GLU A 128 20.82 10.73 -2.65
CA GLU A 128 21.72 10.52 -3.79
C GLU A 128 20.93 10.11 -5.04
N GLY A 129 20.87 11.00 -6.04
CA GLY A 129 20.40 10.63 -7.37
C GLY A 129 18.88 10.46 -7.56
N ALA A 130 18.05 10.77 -6.55
CA ALA A 130 16.59 10.81 -6.72
C ALA A 130 16.15 11.78 -7.84
N HIS A 131 16.90 12.87 -8.02
CA HIS A 131 16.75 13.85 -9.10
C HIS A 131 17.47 13.45 -10.40
N ALA A 132 18.39 12.47 -10.36
CA ALA A 132 19.25 12.10 -11.50
C ALA A 132 18.58 11.09 -12.47
N ASN A 133 17.27 10.84 -12.37
CA ASN A 133 16.50 10.05 -13.33
C ASN A 133 17.07 8.65 -13.69
N PHE A 134 17.83 8.03 -12.78
CA PHE A 134 18.29 6.64 -12.94
C PHE A 134 17.15 5.64 -12.68
N GLY A 135 16.01 5.76 -13.36
CA GLY A 135 14.92 4.75 -13.48
C GLY A 135 14.23 4.23 -12.20
N MET A 136 14.81 4.45 -11.02
CA MET A 136 14.46 3.86 -9.73
C MET A 136 13.94 4.92 -8.74
N GLY A 137 14.27 6.20 -8.94
CA GLY A 137 13.85 7.30 -8.08
C GLY A 137 12.33 7.49 -8.02
N HIS A 138 11.64 7.48 -9.17
CA HIS A 138 10.18 7.62 -9.21
C HIS A 138 9.43 6.46 -8.55
N LYS A 139 9.91 5.21 -8.72
CA LYS A 139 9.33 4.06 -8.02
C LYS A 139 9.59 4.19 -6.53
N PHE A 140 10.81 4.54 -6.11
CA PHE A 140 11.15 4.72 -4.70
C PHE A 140 10.35 5.84 -4.01
N LEU A 141 10.18 7.00 -4.66
CA LEU A 141 9.40 8.12 -4.13
C LEU A 141 7.92 7.74 -3.90
N LYS A 142 7.32 6.94 -4.79
CA LYS A 142 5.98 6.35 -4.54
C LYS A 142 5.92 5.41 -3.34
N HIS A 143 7.06 4.87 -2.88
CA HIS A 143 7.14 4.07 -1.65
C HIS A 143 7.35 4.96 -0.42
N VAL A 144 8.07 6.08 -0.54
CA VAL A 144 8.20 7.10 0.51
C VAL A 144 6.84 7.70 0.88
N GLU A 145 5.98 7.96 -0.12
CA GLU A 145 4.59 8.42 0.09
C GLU A 145 3.75 7.45 0.93
N ARG A 146 4.22 6.20 1.11
CA ARG A 146 3.61 5.20 1.99
C ARG A 146 4.15 5.28 3.42
N THR A 147 4.53 6.47 3.88
CA THR A 147 4.84 6.80 5.28
C THR A 147 3.98 7.97 5.75
N ARG A 148 3.55 7.96 7.02
CA ARG A 148 2.66 9.01 7.55
C ARG A 148 3.43 10.30 7.87
N LEU A 149 4.70 10.16 8.24
CA LEU A 149 5.58 11.25 8.64
C LEU A 149 6.97 11.05 8.04
N LEU A 150 7.58 12.14 7.58
CA LEU A 150 8.98 12.15 7.15
C LEU A 150 9.81 12.91 8.18
N LEU A 151 10.88 12.27 8.65
CA LEU A 151 11.80 12.85 9.63
C LEU A 151 13.14 13.11 8.92
N ILE A 152 13.47 14.39 8.77
CA ILE A 152 14.69 14.84 8.11
C ILE A 152 15.81 14.94 9.16
N ILE A 153 16.88 14.18 8.95
CA ILE A 153 18.09 14.17 9.75
C ILE A 153 19.15 14.98 8.99
N VAL A 154 19.62 16.05 9.63
CA VAL A 154 20.59 17.02 9.09
C VAL A 154 21.94 16.81 9.75
#